data_AF-A0A7W5LLS5-F1
#
_entry.id   AF-A0A7W5LLS5-F1
#
_cell.length_a   1.000
_cell.length_b   1.000
_cell.length_c   1.000
_cell.angle_alpha   90.00
_cell.angle_beta   90.00
_cell.angle_gamma   90.00
#
_symmetry.space_group_name_H-M   'P 1'
#
loop_
_entity.id
_entity.type
_entity.pdbx_description
1 polymer ?
#
loop_
_entity_poly.entity_id
_entity_poly.type
_entity_poly.pdbx_seq_one_letter_code
_entity_poly.pdbx_strand_id
1 'polypeptide(L)'
;MKTYLAMLFMLFFSDIVYAQQIDCSLLLKPNNVSFQSSESLKLSYLQLITKDNFAESKQAFDSGGSIIVDGLPMSGYANYSDFSQHRQHEFEKYSFNYSRDNSEKYVASTVDDNARAAYIKCQKIAQQGSIGLRAYVERVTDTHVSISLHWSPPPNGAGTRLTFVPVSGVIAASAHFPTHIAANATLPVEVDRTAGKAFSLTVAAKDYQPVYIDVPLPPVVIDAPAWSHSGFKPRFTVLVHAQNIGDMTGTEGSWVGTKGRGLRLEGIQITGLTDVPNLSLQYMCHLQNIGDTPWYSEGQFCGTRGQSRRMEGFAIRLTGAPADEFDVSYQCHIAKQGDSQTFYNGQFCGTRGLGRSVESVDIVVTHK
;
A
#
# COMPACT_ATOMS: atom_id res chain seq x y z
N MET A 1 -33.42 57.29 -50.74
CA MET A 1 -33.90 55.89 -50.78
C MET A 1 -32.70 54.96 -50.85
N LYS A 2 -32.31 54.33 -49.72
CA LYS A 2 -31.78 52.95 -49.60
C LYS A 2 -31.24 52.72 -48.17
N THR A 3 -32.15 52.18 -47.37
CA THR A 3 -32.07 51.21 -46.28
C THR A 3 -30.69 50.71 -45.80
N TYR A 4 -30.51 50.80 -44.48
CA TYR A 4 -29.52 50.07 -43.67
C TYR A 4 -29.81 48.56 -43.69
N LEU A 5 -28.78 47.72 -43.89
CA LEU A 5 -28.85 46.29 -43.62
C LEU A 5 -27.83 45.97 -42.51
N ALA A 6 -28.36 45.68 -41.32
CA ALA A 6 -27.59 45.30 -40.16
C ALA A 6 -26.97 43.90 -40.36
N MET A 7 -25.66 43.81 -40.16
CA MET A 7 -24.91 42.56 -40.17
C MET A 7 -25.14 41.85 -38.83
N LEU A 8 -26.02 40.84 -38.82
CA LEU A 8 -26.29 40.02 -37.64
C LEU A 8 -25.13 39.03 -37.45
N PHE A 9 -24.20 39.35 -36.56
CA PHE A 9 -23.16 38.42 -36.10
C PHE A 9 -23.81 37.44 -35.11
N MET A 10 -24.29 36.29 -35.60
CA MET A 10 -24.68 35.18 -34.73
C MET A 10 -23.42 34.57 -34.11
N LEU A 11 -23.08 35.03 -32.91
CA LEU A 11 -22.16 34.32 -32.03
C LEU A 11 -22.88 33.06 -31.53
N PHE A 12 -22.56 31.92 -32.14
CA PHE A 12 -22.87 30.62 -31.54
C PHE A 12 -21.98 30.48 -30.29
N PHE A 13 -22.53 30.80 -29.13
CA PHE A 13 -21.99 30.31 -27.86
C PHE A 13 -22.22 28.80 -27.85
N SER A 14 -21.19 28.04 -28.22
CA SER A 14 -21.11 26.62 -27.91
C SER A 14 -20.87 26.52 -26.41
N ASP A 15 -21.94 26.56 -25.62
CA ASP A 15 -21.91 26.12 -24.24
C ASP A 15 -21.61 24.62 -24.27
N ILE A 16 -20.32 24.27 -24.20
CA ILE A 16 -19.89 22.92 -23.87
C ILE A 16 -20.31 22.73 -22.42
N VAL A 17 -21.51 22.18 -22.23
CA VAL A 17 -21.87 21.53 -20.99
C VAL A 17 -20.89 20.37 -20.84
N TYR A 18 -19.86 20.57 -20.02
CA TYR A 18 -19.08 19.45 -19.50
C TYR A 18 -20.05 18.58 -18.71
N ALA A 19 -20.63 17.57 -19.35
CA ALA A 19 -21.30 16.50 -18.64
C ALA A 19 -20.25 15.91 -17.70
N GLN A 20 -20.48 15.98 -16.38
CA GLN A 20 -19.64 15.30 -15.41
C GLN A 20 -19.54 13.83 -15.82
N GLN A 21 -18.34 13.40 -16.17
CA GLN A 21 -18.07 12.01 -16.48
C GLN A 21 -18.36 11.19 -15.23
N ILE A 22 -19.36 10.31 -15.31
CA ILE A 22 -19.77 9.48 -14.18
C ILE A 22 -18.64 8.49 -13.87
N ASP A 23 -18.03 8.61 -12.70
CA ASP A 23 -16.97 7.71 -12.23
C ASP A 23 -17.60 6.49 -11.55
N CYS A 24 -17.73 5.39 -12.30
CA CYS A 24 -18.35 4.18 -11.79
C CYS A 24 -17.45 3.40 -10.84
N SER A 25 -16.13 3.67 -10.82
CA SER A 25 -15.20 2.94 -9.95
C SER A 25 -15.49 3.15 -8.46
N LEU A 26 -16.25 4.18 -8.10
CA LEU A 26 -16.72 4.46 -6.74
C LEU A 26 -17.61 3.35 -6.16
N LEU A 27 -18.22 2.54 -7.02
CA LEU A 27 -19.08 1.41 -6.64
C LEU A 27 -18.30 0.12 -6.44
N LEU A 28 -17.01 0.09 -6.80
CA LEU A 28 -16.14 -1.08 -6.69
C LEU A 28 -15.55 -1.20 -5.30
N LYS A 29 -16.39 -1.33 -4.27
CA LYS A 29 -15.95 -1.50 -2.88
C LYS A 29 -15.76 -2.99 -2.57
N PRO A 30 -14.52 -3.47 -2.34
CA PRO A 30 -14.29 -4.85 -1.91
C PRO A 30 -14.91 -5.08 -0.52
N ASN A 31 -15.30 -6.32 -0.25
CA ASN A 31 -15.68 -6.69 1.12
C ASN A 31 -14.43 -6.80 2.00
N ASN A 32 -14.57 -6.56 3.31
CA ASN A 32 -13.44 -6.54 4.24
C ASN A 32 -12.61 -7.84 4.24
N VAL A 33 -13.25 -8.99 4.01
CA VAL A 33 -12.57 -10.29 4.04
C VAL A 33 -11.63 -10.43 2.85
N SER A 34 -12.12 -10.22 1.63
CA SER A 34 -11.29 -10.29 0.42
C SER A 34 -10.23 -9.20 0.41
N PHE A 35 -10.57 -8.03 0.95
CA PHE A 35 -9.67 -6.89 1.09
C PHE A 35 -8.48 -7.19 1.99
N GLN A 36 -8.71 -7.83 3.13
CA GLN A 36 -7.65 -8.19 4.09
C GLN A 36 -6.82 -9.42 3.67
N SER A 37 -7.35 -10.26 2.79
CA SER A 37 -6.68 -11.49 2.35
C SER A 37 -5.88 -11.35 1.06
N SER A 38 -5.81 -10.16 0.46
CA SER A 38 -5.14 -9.95 -0.84
C SER A 38 -4.52 -8.56 -0.99
N GLU A 39 -3.19 -8.50 -0.90
CA GLU A 39 -2.40 -7.29 -1.12
C GLU A 39 -2.56 -6.74 -2.53
N SER A 40 -2.66 -7.64 -3.51
CA SER A 40 -2.99 -7.29 -4.89
C SER A 40 -4.30 -6.50 -5.00
N LEU A 41 -5.34 -6.95 -4.29
CA LEU A 41 -6.65 -6.30 -4.26
C LEU A 41 -6.60 -4.99 -3.48
N LYS A 42 -5.94 -4.99 -2.32
CA LYS A 42 -5.72 -3.80 -1.49
C LYS A 42 -5.08 -2.67 -2.30
N LEU A 43 -3.90 -2.92 -2.90
CA LEU A 43 -3.15 -1.91 -3.64
C LEU A 43 -3.91 -1.45 -4.89
N SER A 44 -4.59 -2.37 -5.59
CA SER A 44 -5.44 -2.01 -6.73
C SER A 44 -6.61 -1.13 -6.33
N TYR A 45 -7.26 -1.40 -5.21
CA TYR A 45 -8.36 -0.55 -4.75
C TYR A 45 -7.87 0.83 -4.28
N LEU A 46 -6.72 0.91 -3.59
CA LEU A 46 -6.10 2.18 -3.20
C LEU A 46 -5.77 3.08 -4.40
N GLN A 47 -5.45 2.49 -5.56
CA GLN A 47 -5.25 3.22 -6.82
C GLN A 47 -6.54 3.92 -7.30
N LEU A 48 -7.73 3.43 -6.90
CA LEU A 48 -9.03 3.99 -7.29
C LEU A 48 -9.51 5.13 -6.38
N ILE A 49 -8.86 5.34 -5.23
CA ILE A 49 -9.21 6.42 -4.31
C ILE A 49 -8.72 7.77 -4.88
N THR A 50 -9.68 8.64 -5.17
CA THR A 50 -9.51 9.98 -5.71
C THR A 50 -9.66 11.01 -4.60
N LYS A 51 -9.31 12.27 -4.89
CA LYS A 51 -9.53 13.36 -3.95
C LYS A 51 -11.01 13.52 -3.60
N ASP A 52 -11.89 13.26 -4.56
CA ASP A 52 -13.33 13.49 -4.44
C ASP A 52 -14.02 12.41 -3.59
N ASN A 53 -13.51 11.16 -3.62
CA ASN A 53 -14.09 10.06 -2.83
C ASN A 53 -13.35 9.78 -1.52
N PHE A 54 -12.18 10.39 -1.29
CA PHE A 54 -11.36 10.15 -0.11
C PHE A 54 -12.10 10.40 1.21
N ALA A 55 -12.93 11.43 1.27
CA ALA A 55 -13.69 11.74 2.49
C ALA A 55 -14.69 10.62 2.85
N GLU A 56 -15.33 10.01 1.85
CA GLU A 56 -16.22 8.87 2.06
C GLU A 56 -15.44 7.61 2.47
N SER A 57 -14.28 7.37 1.85
CA SER A 57 -13.35 6.30 2.29
C SER A 57 -12.86 6.50 3.72
N LYS A 58 -12.76 7.74 4.20
CA LYS A 58 -12.37 8.09 5.57
C LYS A 58 -13.48 7.87 6.61
N GLN A 59 -14.75 8.01 6.22
CA GLN A 59 -15.90 7.93 7.15
C GLN A 59 -16.16 6.53 7.73
N ALA A 60 -15.37 5.52 7.35
CA ALA A 60 -15.54 4.17 7.87
C ALA A 60 -15.25 4.02 9.38
N PHE A 61 -14.49 4.92 10.05
CA PHE A 61 -14.16 4.77 11.48
C PHE A 61 -13.91 6.11 12.21
N ASP A 62 -14.84 6.49 13.09
CA ASP A 62 -14.85 7.76 13.85
C ASP A 62 -14.43 7.56 15.32
N SER A 63 -13.21 7.10 15.57
CA SER A 63 -12.60 7.13 16.92
C SER A 63 -11.11 7.42 16.83
N GLY A 64 -10.71 8.56 17.40
CA GLY A 64 -9.41 9.21 17.20
C GLY A 64 -8.16 8.37 17.49
N GLY A 65 -7.05 8.80 16.86
CA GLY A 65 -5.70 8.24 17.00
C GLY A 65 -5.14 7.83 15.64
N SER A 66 -5.70 6.78 15.05
CA SER A 66 -5.35 6.27 13.73
C SER A 66 -6.63 5.78 13.03
N ILE A 67 -6.89 6.26 11.82
CA ILE A 67 -7.96 5.80 10.92
C ILE A 67 -7.38 4.76 9.96
N ILE A 68 -8.14 3.72 9.65
CA ILE A 68 -7.79 2.79 8.56
C ILE A 68 -8.60 3.22 7.35
N VAL A 69 -7.96 3.87 6.38
CA VAL A 69 -8.60 4.20 5.10
C VAL A 69 -8.35 3.03 4.18
N ASP A 70 -9.34 2.14 4.09
CA ASP A 70 -9.29 0.99 3.20
C ASP A 70 -7.96 0.21 3.36
N GLY A 71 -7.66 -0.22 4.59
CA GLY A 71 -6.45 -0.96 4.98
C GLY A 71 -5.15 -0.18 5.05
N LEU A 72 -5.15 1.14 4.85
CA LEU A 72 -3.99 1.99 5.14
C LEU A 72 -4.15 2.71 6.49
N PRO A 73 -3.27 2.45 7.46
CA PRO A 73 -3.28 3.18 8.72
C PRO A 73 -2.83 4.62 8.48
N MET A 74 -3.65 5.58 8.88
CA MET A 74 -3.38 7.00 8.73
C MET A 74 -3.78 7.77 9.98
N SER A 75 -3.25 8.99 10.15
CA SER A 75 -3.73 9.88 11.22
C SER A 75 -5.21 10.26 11.02
N GLY A 76 -5.98 10.38 12.10
CA GLY A 76 -7.36 10.90 12.04
C GLY A 76 -7.46 12.31 11.43
N TYR A 77 -6.38 13.08 11.43
CA TYR A 77 -6.28 14.41 10.80
C TYR A 77 -5.76 14.38 9.35
N ALA A 78 -5.42 13.20 8.81
CA ALA A 78 -4.86 13.08 7.47
C ALA A 78 -5.82 13.62 6.39
N ASN A 79 -5.24 14.36 5.44
CA ASN A 79 -5.89 14.86 4.23
C ASN A 79 -5.51 14.00 3.01
N TYR A 80 -6.06 14.30 1.82
CA TYR A 80 -5.80 13.51 0.60
C TYR A 80 -4.32 13.52 0.19
N SER A 81 -3.57 14.58 0.46
CA SER A 81 -2.13 14.63 0.18
C SER A 81 -1.37 13.63 1.03
N ASP A 82 -1.69 13.55 2.33
CA ASP A 82 -1.07 12.59 3.25
C ASP A 82 -1.38 11.16 2.81
N PHE A 83 -2.65 10.90 2.44
CA PHE A 83 -3.07 9.63 1.84
C PHE A 83 -2.31 9.30 0.57
N SER A 84 -2.20 10.25 -0.37
CA SER A 84 -1.54 10.00 -1.65
C SER A 84 -0.06 9.68 -1.47
N GLN A 85 0.61 10.31 -0.49
CA GLN A 85 2.00 10.01 -0.14
C GLN A 85 2.12 8.61 0.47
N HIS A 86 1.26 8.25 1.43
CA HIS A 86 1.27 6.93 2.05
C HIS A 86 0.96 5.82 1.04
N ARG A 87 -0.04 6.02 0.17
CA ARG A 87 -0.37 5.11 -0.93
C ARG A 87 0.84 4.90 -1.86
N GLN A 88 1.53 5.99 -2.23
CA GLN A 88 2.71 5.90 -3.09
C GLN A 88 3.84 5.12 -2.41
N HIS A 89 4.03 5.30 -1.11
CA HIS A 89 4.98 4.53 -0.32
C HIS A 89 4.66 3.03 -0.33
N GLU A 90 3.38 2.66 -0.17
CA GLU A 90 2.94 1.26 -0.27
C GLU A 90 3.16 0.72 -1.70
N PHE A 91 2.88 1.48 -2.74
CA PHE A 91 3.17 1.04 -4.11
C PHE A 91 4.65 0.77 -4.35
N GLU A 92 5.53 1.61 -3.80
CA GLU A 92 6.98 1.40 -3.87
C GLU A 92 7.39 0.17 -3.04
N LYS A 93 6.87 0.03 -1.82
CA LYS A 93 7.11 -1.11 -0.91
C LYS A 93 6.82 -2.45 -1.59
N TYR A 94 5.70 -2.54 -2.30
CA TYR A 94 5.24 -3.77 -2.96
C TYR A 94 5.58 -3.84 -4.46
N SER A 95 6.36 -2.88 -4.98
CA SER A 95 6.62 -2.69 -6.43
C SER A 95 5.35 -2.77 -7.29
N PHE A 96 4.26 -2.21 -6.78
CA PHE A 96 2.97 -2.18 -7.45
C PHE A 96 3.03 -1.27 -8.68
N ASN A 97 2.61 -1.80 -9.84
CA ASN A 97 2.80 -1.14 -11.13
C ASN A 97 1.54 -1.08 -12.00
N TYR A 98 0.36 -1.34 -11.42
CA TYR A 98 -0.88 -1.26 -12.20
C TYR A 98 -1.24 0.19 -12.48
N SER A 99 -1.68 0.45 -13.71
CA SER A 99 -2.38 1.70 -14.05
C SER A 99 -3.74 1.73 -13.37
N ARG A 100 -4.33 2.92 -13.24
CA ARG A 100 -5.71 3.06 -12.71
C ARG A 100 -6.73 2.19 -13.47
N ASP A 101 -6.61 2.10 -14.80
CA ASP A 101 -7.48 1.27 -15.64
C ASP A 101 -7.33 -0.24 -15.33
N ASN A 102 -6.08 -0.73 -15.22
CA ASN A 102 -5.84 -2.12 -14.85
C ASN A 102 -6.31 -2.43 -13.42
N SER A 103 -6.12 -1.50 -12.49
CA SER A 103 -6.64 -1.61 -11.13
C SER A 103 -8.16 -1.68 -11.11
N GLU A 104 -8.85 -0.83 -11.89
CA GLU A 104 -10.31 -0.82 -11.98
C GLU A 104 -10.83 -2.16 -12.52
N LYS A 105 -10.25 -2.64 -13.62
CA LYS A 105 -10.59 -3.94 -14.22
C LYS A 105 -10.32 -5.11 -13.26
N TYR A 106 -9.20 -5.09 -12.55
CA TYR A 106 -8.86 -6.12 -11.57
C TYR A 106 -9.86 -6.11 -10.40
N VAL A 107 -10.09 -4.96 -9.77
CA VAL A 107 -11.04 -4.83 -8.67
C VAL A 107 -12.44 -5.26 -9.12
N ALA A 108 -12.92 -4.80 -10.27
CA ALA A 108 -14.22 -5.18 -10.83
C ALA A 108 -14.37 -6.70 -11.04
N SER A 109 -13.28 -7.42 -11.32
CA SER A 109 -13.28 -8.87 -11.47
C SER A 109 -13.29 -9.65 -10.15
N THR A 110 -13.04 -8.99 -9.02
CA THR A 110 -12.86 -9.63 -7.69
C THR A 110 -13.95 -9.28 -6.69
N VAL A 111 -14.66 -8.16 -6.88
CA VAL A 111 -15.79 -7.77 -6.03
C VAL A 111 -16.97 -8.74 -6.17
N ASP A 112 -17.82 -8.77 -5.15
CA ASP A 112 -19.01 -9.62 -5.15
C ASP A 112 -20.02 -9.25 -6.24
N ASP A 113 -20.96 -10.16 -6.48
CA ASP A 113 -21.94 -10.04 -7.56
C ASP A 113 -22.82 -8.79 -7.43
N ASN A 114 -23.09 -8.29 -6.22
CA ASN A 114 -23.92 -7.09 -6.01
C ASN A 114 -23.15 -5.82 -6.36
N ALA A 115 -21.92 -5.68 -5.84
CA ALA A 115 -21.04 -4.56 -6.17
C ALA A 115 -20.76 -4.49 -7.67
N ARG A 116 -20.51 -5.65 -8.29
CA ARG A 116 -20.29 -5.74 -9.74
C ARG A 116 -21.52 -5.36 -10.55
N ALA A 117 -22.72 -5.83 -10.16
CA ALA A 117 -23.96 -5.45 -10.82
C ALA A 117 -24.23 -3.93 -10.73
N ALA A 118 -23.95 -3.32 -9.58
CA ALA A 118 -24.06 -1.87 -9.40
C ALA A 118 -23.07 -1.11 -10.30
N TYR A 119 -21.82 -1.55 -10.38
CA TYR A 119 -20.81 -1.01 -11.28
C TYR A 119 -21.24 -1.08 -12.75
N ILE A 120 -21.68 -2.25 -13.22
CA ILE A 120 -22.14 -2.44 -14.61
C ILE A 120 -23.37 -1.56 -14.90
N LYS A 121 -24.30 -1.45 -13.95
CA LYS A 121 -25.46 -0.57 -14.07
C LYS A 121 -25.04 0.90 -14.23
N CYS A 122 -24.07 1.34 -13.44
CA CYS A 122 -23.50 2.67 -13.58
C CYS A 122 -22.87 2.88 -14.97
N GLN A 123 -22.08 1.91 -15.46
CA GLN A 123 -21.47 2.02 -16.79
C GLN A 123 -22.52 2.13 -17.90
N LYS A 124 -23.61 1.34 -17.81
CA LYS A 124 -24.74 1.41 -18.74
C LYS A 124 -25.39 2.80 -18.77
N ILE A 125 -25.53 3.44 -17.61
CA ILE A 125 -26.05 4.81 -17.47
C ILE A 125 -25.04 5.84 -18.02
N ALA A 126 -23.77 5.72 -17.64
CA ALA A 126 -22.70 6.64 -18.06
C ALA A 126 -22.54 6.71 -19.58
N GLN A 127 -22.83 5.59 -20.24
CA GLN A 127 -22.75 5.49 -21.68
C GLN A 127 -24.13 5.67 -22.33
N GLN A 128 -25.21 5.97 -21.61
CA GLN A 128 -26.55 6.04 -22.21
C GLN A 128 -26.59 7.04 -23.38
N GLY A 129 -27.13 6.62 -24.53
CA GLY A 129 -27.25 7.45 -25.73
C GLY A 129 -26.04 7.46 -26.68
N SER A 130 -24.89 6.87 -26.32
CA SER A 130 -23.77 6.74 -27.28
C SER A 130 -24.02 5.62 -28.30
N ILE A 131 -23.66 5.87 -29.56
CA ILE A 131 -23.74 4.87 -30.64
C ILE A 131 -22.52 3.95 -30.56
N GLY A 132 -22.72 2.64 -30.71
CA GLY A 132 -21.63 1.67 -30.82
C GLY A 132 -21.89 0.37 -30.06
N LEU A 133 -20.88 -0.51 -30.13
CA LEU A 133 -20.82 -1.75 -29.37
C LEU A 133 -20.23 -1.49 -27.99
N ARG A 134 -20.72 -2.20 -26.97
CA ARG A 134 -20.19 -2.20 -25.61
C ARG A 134 -20.12 -3.62 -25.09
N ALA A 135 -19.22 -3.82 -24.14
CA ALA A 135 -19.06 -5.08 -23.44
C ALA A 135 -18.97 -4.82 -21.95
N TYR A 136 -19.60 -5.69 -21.16
CA TYR A 136 -19.54 -5.67 -19.71
C TYR A 136 -19.12 -7.06 -19.22
N VAL A 137 -18.15 -7.11 -18.31
CA VAL A 137 -17.69 -8.37 -17.70
C VAL A 137 -18.61 -8.67 -16.52
N GLU A 138 -19.53 -9.61 -16.71
CA GLU A 138 -20.60 -9.93 -15.76
C GLU A 138 -20.15 -10.91 -14.68
N ARG A 139 -19.18 -11.78 -14.96
CA ARG A 139 -18.58 -12.72 -14.00
C ARG A 139 -17.21 -13.17 -14.44
N VAL A 140 -16.31 -13.35 -13.48
CA VAL A 140 -14.97 -13.92 -13.69
C VAL A 140 -14.74 -15.04 -12.70
N THR A 141 -14.25 -16.19 -13.18
CA THR A 141 -13.69 -17.28 -12.37
C THR A 141 -12.36 -17.69 -12.97
N ASP A 142 -11.55 -18.51 -12.30
CA ASP A 142 -10.25 -18.96 -12.84
C ASP A 142 -10.32 -19.59 -14.23
N THR A 143 -11.47 -20.16 -14.61
CA THR A 143 -11.63 -20.89 -15.86
C THR A 143 -12.70 -20.32 -16.79
N HIS A 144 -13.50 -19.34 -16.37
CA HIS A 144 -14.60 -18.80 -17.19
C HIS A 144 -14.74 -17.28 -17.07
N VAL A 145 -15.17 -16.64 -18.16
CA VAL A 145 -15.57 -15.23 -18.21
C VAL A 145 -16.95 -15.13 -18.86
N SER A 146 -17.89 -14.53 -18.13
CA SER A 146 -19.23 -14.19 -18.63
C SER A 146 -19.26 -12.72 -19.04
N ILE A 147 -19.73 -12.44 -20.25
CA ILE A 147 -19.72 -11.11 -20.87
C ILE A 147 -21.13 -10.79 -21.35
N SER A 148 -21.59 -9.55 -21.18
CA SER A 148 -22.76 -9.03 -21.90
C SER A 148 -22.34 -8.00 -22.96
N LEU A 149 -22.73 -8.25 -24.21
CA LEU A 149 -22.53 -7.34 -25.33
C LEU A 149 -23.80 -6.54 -25.57
N HIS A 150 -23.70 -5.22 -25.68
CA HIS A 150 -24.84 -4.36 -26.03
C HIS A 150 -24.56 -3.57 -27.30
N TRP A 151 -25.51 -3.57 -28.24
CA TRP A 151 -25.41 -2.82 -29.49
C TRP A 151 -26.40 -1.68 -29.54
N SER A 152 -25.90 -0.44 -29.57
CA SER A 152 -26.69 0.77 -29.78
C SER A 152 -26.41 1.33 -31.18
N PRO A 153 -27.24 1.06 -32.19
CA PRO A 153 -27.03 1.61 -33.52
C PRO A 153 -27.34 3.13 -33.58
N PRO A 154 -26.94 3.82 -34.66
CA PRO A 154 -27.47 5.13 -34.99
C PRO A 154 -29.01 5.14 -35.05
N PRO A 155 -29.67 6.31 -34.99
CA PRO A 155 -31.13 6.41 -35.19
C PRO A 155 -31.59 5.68 -36.46
N ASN A 156 -32.61 4.83 -36.34
CA ASN A 156 -33.12 3.93 -37.39
C ASN A 156 -32.14 2.85 -37.88
N GLY A 157 -31.01 2.66 -37.20
CA GLY A 157 -30.03 1.64 -37.57
C GLY A 157 -30.46 0.23 -37.18
N ALA A 158 -29.98 -0.74 -37.96
CA ALA A 158 -30.29 -2.15 -37.80
C ALA A 158 -29.31 -2.87 -36.85
N GLY A 159 -29.44 -4.19 -36.78
CA GLY A 159 -28.40 -5.04 -36.22
C GLY A 159 -27.09 -4.97 -37.01
N THR A 160 -26.02 -5.51 -36.43
CA THR A 160 -24.69 -5.51 -37.04
C THR A 160 -24.02 -6.87 -36.91
N ARG A 161 -23.06 -7.13 -37.82
CA ARG A 161 -22.19 -8.32 -37.72
C ARG A 161 -21.13 -8.10 -36.67
N LEU A 162 -20.84 -9.15 -35.92
CA LEU A 162 -19.79 -9.18 -34.92
C LEU A 162 -18.60 -10.00 -35.41
N THR A 163 -17.40 -9.56 -35.06
CA THR A 163 -16.16 -10.31 -35.25
C THR A 163 -15.43 -10.39 -33.92
N PHE A 164 -15.02 -11.60 -33.54
CA PHE A 164 -14.31 -11.88 -32.30
C PHE A 164 -12.87 -12.26 -32.62
N VAL A 165 -11.93 -11.63 -31.92
CA VAL A 165 -10.50 -11.90 -32.06
C VAL A 165 -9.95 -12.23 -30.67
N PRO A 166 -9.75 -13.53 -30.35
CA PRO A 166 -9.02 -13.96 -29.17
C PRO A 166 -7.60 -13.38 -29.16
N VAL A 167 -7.21 -12.71 -28.08
CA VAL A 167 -5.86 -12.11 -27.95
C VAL A 167 -5.01 -12.88 -26.96
N SER A 168 -5.51 -13.09 -25.73
CA SER A 168 -4.80 -13.83 -24.68
C SER A 168 -5.77 -14.58 -23.79
N GLY A 169 -5.36 -15.76 -23.31
CA GLY A 169 -6.08 -16.53 -22.29
C GLY A 169 -7.42 -17.13 -22.73
N VAL A 170 -7.96 -16.79 -23.91
CA VAL A 170 -9.21 -17.32 -24.45
C VAL A 170 -9.01 -18.74 -25.02
N ILE A 171 -9.86 -19.68 -24.62
CA ILE A 171 -9.89 -21.04 -25.19
C ILE A 171 -10.89 -21.04 -26.37
N ALA A 172 -10.39 -20.81 -27.58
CA ALA A 172 -11.24 -20.61 -28.76
C ALA A 172 -12.13 -21.83 -29.10
N ALA A 173 -11.72 -23.05 -28.75
CA ALA A 173 -12.46 -24.27 -29.08
C ALA A 173 -13.78 -24.43 -28.31
N SER A 174 -13.93 -23.77 -27.16
CA SER A 174 -15.15 -23.83 -26.35
C SER A 174 -16.01 -22.57 -26.44
N ALA A 175 -15.50 -21.51 -27.08
CA ALA A 175 -16.24 -20.27 -27.24
C ALA A 175 -17.27 -20.35 -28.37
N HIS A 176 -18.54 -20.16 -28.04
CA HIS A 176 -19.61 -20.03 -29.04
C HIS A 176 -19.86 -18.56 -29.37
N PHE A 177 -19.11 -18.02 -30.35
CA PHE A 177 -19.20 -16.59 -30.68
C PHE A 177 -20.38 -16.30 -31.63
N PRO A 178 -21.34 -15.43 -31.24
CA PRO A 178 -22.43 -15.02 -32.13
C PRO A 178 -21.88 -14.14 -33.27
N THR A 179 -22.37 -14.34 -34.49
CA THR A 179 -21.89 -13.56 -35.66
C THR A 179 -22.69 -12.30 -35.93
N HIS A 180 -23.78 -12.07 -35.18
CA HIS A 180 -24.69 -10.95 -35.38
C HIS A 180 -25.38 -10.54 -34.07
N ILE A 181 -25.65 -9.24 -33.91
CA ILE A 181 -26.44 -8.69 -32.81
C ILE A 181 -27.54 -7.77 -33.36
N ALA A 182 -28.77 -7.92 -32.85
CA ALA A 182 -29.90 -7.09 -33.27
C ALA A 182 -29.78 -5.66 -32.71
N ALA A 183 -30.48 -4.71 -33.33
CA ALA A 183 -30.56 -3.32 -32.87
C ALA A 183 -31.04 -3.25 -31.41
N ASN A 184 -30.32 -2.50 -30.56
CA ASN A 184 -30.63 -2.31 -29.14
C ASN A 184 -30.68 -3.60 -28.31
N ALA A 185 -30.14 -4.71 -28.83
CA ALA A 185 -30.12 -5.98 -28.13
C ALA A 185 -28.92 -6.09 -27.19
N THR A 186 -29.09 -6.91 -26.17
CA THR A 186 -28.00 -7.39 -25.31
C THR A 186 -27.83 -8.90 -25.52
N LEU A 187 -26.61 -9.34 -25.78
CA LEU A 187 -26.28 -10.75 -25.97
C LEU A 187 -25.29 -11.21 -24.89
N PRO A 188 -25.57 -12.31 -24.16
CA PRO A 188 -24.58 -12.94 -23.32
C PRO A 188 -23.56 -13.71 -24.18
N VAL A 189 -22.30 -13.69 -23.76
CA VAL A 189 -21.21 -14.45 -24.35
C VAL A 189 -20.43 -15.10 -23.20
N GLU A 190 -20.39 -16.44 -23.20
CA GLU A 190 -19.60 -17.23 -22.26
C GLU A 190 -18.31 -17.67 -22.93
N VAL A 191 -17.19 -17.49 -22.24
CA VAL A 191 -15.86 -17.77 -22.78
C VAL A 191 -15.03 -18.50 -21.74
N ASP A 192 -14.56 -19.70 -22.07
CA ASP A 192 -13.60 -20.38 -21.21
C ASP A 192 -12.25 -19.70 -21.33
N ARG A 193 -11.57 -19.60 -20.19
CA ARG A 193 -10.23 -19.04 -20.10
C ARG A 193 -9.22 -20.03 -19.55
N THR A 194 -7.97 -19.83 -19.95
CA THR A 194 -6.82 -20.54 -19.40
C THR A 194 -6.49 -19.99 -18.03
N ALA A 195 -6.59 -20.83 -16.99
CA ALA A 195 -6.22 -20.45 -15.63
C ALA A 195 -4.77 -19.91 -15.57
N GLY A 196 -4.57 -18.87 -14.75
CA GLY A 196 -3.26 -18.23 -14.58
C GLY A 196 -2.75 -17.43 -15.79
N LYS A 197 -3.57 -17.21 -16.83
CA LYS A 197 -3.26 -16.28 -17.93
C LYS A 197 -4.17 -15.07 -17.93
N ALA A 198 -3.62 -13.91 -18.34
CA ALA A 198 -4.44 -12.74 -18.61
C ALA A 198 -5.45 -13.07 -19.70
N PHE A 199 -6.68 -12.62 -19.53
CA PHE A 199 -7.74 -12.79 -20.52
C PHE A 199 -7.88 -11.50 -21.32
N SER A 200 -7.81 -11.60 -22.65
CA SER A 200 -8.07 -10.49 -23.55
C SER A 200 -8.79 -10.98 -24.80
N LEU A 201 -9.92 -10.32 -25.09
CA LEU A 201 -10.79 -10.60 -26.23
C LEU A 201 -11.17 -9.27 -26.89
N THR A 202 -10.95 -9.18 -28.20
CA THR A 202 -11.42 -8.04 -28.99
C THR A 202 -12.73 -8.40 -29.69
N VAL A 203 -13.72 -7.52 -29.61
CA VAL A 203 -15.00 -7.67 -30.32
C VAL A 203 -15.26 -6.44 -31.17
N ALA A 204 -15.45 -6.63 -32.47
CA ALA A 204 -15.74 -5.57 -33.41
C ALA A 204 -17.16 -5.70 -33.96
N ALA A 205 -17.92 -4.60 -33.91
CA ALA A 205 -19.07 -4.41 -34.77
C ALA A 205 -18.60 -3.89 -36.14
N LYS A 206 -19.17 -4.42 -37.22
CA LYS A 206 -18.77 -4.02 -38.58
C LYS A 206 -18.83 -2.50 -38.75
N ASP A 207 -17.72 -1.90 -39.20
CA ASP A 207 -17.56 -0.46 -39.46
C ASP A 207 -17.52 0.44 -38.20
N TYR A 208 -17.37 -0.13 -37.00
CA TYR A 208 -17.24 0.61 -35.74
C TYR A 208 -15.93 0.28 -35.01
N GLN A 209 -15.55 1.13 -34.07
CA GLN A 209 -14.40 0.89 -33.20
C GLN A 209 -14.58 -0.41 -32.42
N PRO A 210 -13.53 -1.25 -32.31
CA PRO A 210 -13.59 -2.47 -31.53
C PRO A 210 -13.66 -2.16 -30.03
N VAL A 211 -14.29 -3.08 -29.30
CA VAL A 211 -14.28 -3.11 -27.84
C VAL A 211 -13.24 -4.11 -27.39
N TYR A 212 -12.42 -3.70 -26.42
CA TYR A 212 -11.41 -4.54 -25.79
C TYR A 212 -11.92 -5.00 -24.43
N ILE A 213 -11.93 -6.32 -24.23
CA ILE A 213 -12.39 -6.95 -23.00
C ILE A 213 -11.18 -7.58 -22.35
N ASP A 214 -10.65 -6.91 -21.34
CA ASP A 214 -9.47 -7.35 -20.61
C ASP A 214 -9.85 -7.70 -19.17
N VAL A 215 -9.42 -8.89 -18.74
CA VAL A 215 -9.35 -9.24 -17.33
C VAL A 215 -7.88 -9.45 -17.00
N PRO A 216 -7.25 -8.48 -16.31
CA PRO A 216 -5.83 -8.59 -15.97
C PRO A 216 -5.60 -9.76 -15.01
N LEU A 217 -4.36 -10.24 -14.95
CA LEU A 217 -3.94 -11.12 -13.86
C LEU A 217 -4.01 -10.38 -12.53
N PRO A 218 -3.87 -11.06 -11.38
CA PRO A 218 -3.45 -10.38 -10.17
C PRO A 218 -2.12 -9.65 -10.42
N PRO A 219 -1.96 -8.38 -9.99
CA PRO A 219 -0.66 -7.73 -9.97
C PRO A 219 0.32 -8.59 -9.19
N VAL A 220 1.52 -8.81 -9.74
CA VAL A 220 2.61 -9.39 -8.97
C VAL A 220 3.04 -8.33 -7.98
N VAL A 221 2.55 -8.45 -6.76
CA VAL A 221 3.13 -7.75 -5.62
C VAL A 221 4.32 -8.59 -5.20
N ILE A 222 5.51 -7.98 -5.11
CA ILE A 222 6.55 -8.62 -4.31
C ILE A 222 6.00 -8.59 -2.89
N ASP A 223 5.66 -9.76 -2.34
CA ASP A 223 5.14 -9.85 -0.97
C ASP A 223 6.02 -8.97 -0.07
N ALA A 224 5.39 -8.23 0.86
CA ALA A 224 6.14 -7.58 1.94
C ALA A 224 7.13 -8.62 2.46
N PRO A 225 8.43 -8.30 2.61
CA PRO A 225 9.42 -9.33 2.85
C PRO A 225 9.00 -10.15 4.08
N ALA A 226 9.37 -11.43 4.10
CA ALA A 226 8.88 -12.48 5.01
C ALA A 226 8.89 -12.15 6.53
N TRP A 227 9.39 -10.98 6.94
CA TRP A 227 9.27 -10.44 8.29
C TRP A 227 7.84 -10.13 8.73
N SER A 228 6.87 -9.99 7.82
CA SER A 228 5.45 -9.78 8.16
C SER A 228 4.73 -11.03 8.66
N HIS A 229 5.31 -12.23 8.50
CA HIS A 229 4.74 -13.48 8.99
C HIS A 229 5.38 -13.86 10.32
N SER A 230 4.61 -13.70 11.39
CA SER A 230 4.87 -14.05 12.79
C SER A 230 6.03 -15.04 13.01
N GLY A 231 7.20 -14.52 13.40
CA GLY A 231 8.35 -15.34 13.80
C GLY A 231 9.71 -14.73 13.48
N PHE A 232 9.76 -13.72 12.63
CA PHE A 232 10.99 -13.02 12.32
C PHE A 232 11.31 -11.98 13.40
N LYS A 233 12.46 -12.13 14.05
CA LYS A 233 13.03 -11.14 14.97
C LYS A 233 14.24 -10.51 14.29
N PRO A 234 14.31 -9.17 14.16
CA PRO A 234 15.50 -8.52 13.60
C PRO A 234 16.73 -8.90 14.41
N ARG A 235 17.64 -9.68 13.83
CA ARG A 235 18.86 -10.06 14.53
C ARG A 235 19.84 -8.90 14.47
N PHE A 236 20.36 -8.48 15.62
CA PHE A 236 21.48 -7.55 15.69
C PHE A 236 22.45 -8.00 16.77
N THR A 237 23.68 -7.51 16.66
CA THR A 237 24.74 -7.67 17.66
C THR A 237 24.85 -6.39 18.47
N VAL A 238 24.97 -6.54 19.78
CA VAL A 238 25.27 -5.46 20.71
C VAL A 238 26.69 -5.66 21.22
N LEU A 239 27.53 -4.65 21.05
CA LEU A 239 28.85 -4.55 21.66
C LEU A 239 28.79 -3.50 22.77
N VAL A 240 29.34 -3.81 23.94
CA VAL A 240 29.58 -2.85 25.02
C VAL A 240 31.06 -2.85 25.38
N HIS A 241 31.61 -1.69 25.75
CA HIS A 241 32.95 -1.63 26.35
C HIS A 241 32.81 -1.57 27.88
N ALA A 242 33.25 -2.60 28.59
CA ALA A 242 33.18 -2.68 30.05
C ALA A 242 34.53 -2.35 30.68
N GLN A 243 34.49 -1.60 31.78
CA GLN A 243 35.68 -1.27 32.57
C GLN A 243 36.47 -2.52 32.94
N ASN A 244 37.80 -2.45 32.75
CA ASN A 244 38.77 -3.49 33.10
C ASN A 244 38.57 -4.85 32.39
N ILE A 245 37.64 -4.94 31.45
CA ILE A 245 37.35 -6.15 30.66
C ILE A 245 37.56 -5.87 29.17
N GLY A 246 37.11 -4.72 28.69
CA GLY A 246 37.16 -4.37 27.27
C GLY A 246 35.84 -4.64 26.57
N ASP A 247 35.90 -4.90 25.26
CA ASP A 247 34.73 -5.10 24.43
C ASP A 247 34.07 -6.47 24.72
N MET A 248 32.77 -6.46 24.94
CA MET A 248 31.92 -7.63 25.15
C MET A 248 30.77 -7.58 24.15
N THR A 249 30.46 -8.70 23.51
CA THR A 249 29.40 -8.80 22.52
C THR A 249 28.29 -9.75 22.98
N GLY A 250 27.05 -9.41 22.65
CA GLY A 250 25.89 -10.27 22.78
C GLY A 250 24.90 -10.03 21.66
N THR A 251 23.80 -10.75 21.71
CA THR A 251 22.73 -10.68 20.71
C THR A 251 21.48 -10.03 21.30
N GLU A 252 20.53 -9.70 20.43
CA GLU A 252 19.18 -9.29 20.83
C GLU A 252 18.59 -10.14 21.97
N GLY A 253 17.90 -9.49 22.91
CA GLY A 253 17.17 -10.12 24.01
C GLY A 253 18.03 -10.79 25.08
N SER A 254 19.34 -10.50 25.08
CA SER A 254 20.28 -10.98 26.08
C SER A 254 20.95 -9.80 26.78
N TRP A 255 21.16 -9.94 28.10
CA TRP A 255 21.90 -8.94 28.87
C TRP A 255 23.37 -8.91 28.42
N VAL A 256 23.81 -7.76 27.89
CA VAL A 256 25.20 -7.54 27.45
C VAL A 256 25.90 -6.58 28.42
N GLY A 257 26.98 -7.04 29.03
CA GLY A 257 27.79 -6.29 29.99
C GLY A 257 28.09 -7.08 31.26
N THR A 258 28.25 -6.36 32.37
CA THR A 258 28.70 -6.87 33.67
C THR A 258 27.68 -6.70 34.77
N LYS A 259 26.44 -7.10 34.48
CA LYS A 259 25.27 -7.01 35.37
C LYS A 259 25.59 -7.42 36.81
N GLY A 260 25.42 -6.50 37.76
CA GLY A 260 25.58 -6.73 39.20
C GLY A 260 27.01 -6.86 39.68
N ARG A 261 28.02 -6.62 38.83
CA ARG A 261 29.44 -6.81 39.17
C ARG A 261 30.16 -5.51 39.56
N GLY A 262 29.47 -4.37 39.56
CA GLY A 262 30.10 -3.08 39.92
C GLY A 262 31.03 -2.51 38.86
N LEU A 263 31.03 -3.07 37.64
CA LEU A 263 31.85 -2.62 36.52
C LEU A 263 30.99 -1.81 35.56
N ARG A 264 31.41 -0.55 35.31
CA ARG A 264 30.69 0.37 34.41
C ARG A 264 30.87 -0.02 32.94
N LEU A 265 29.87 0.29 32.14
CA LEU A 265 30.03 0.44 30.70
C LEU A 265 30.59 1.82 30.37
N GLU A 266 31.40 1.91 29.33
CA GLU A 266 31.98 3.16 28.80
C GLU A 266 31.44 3.51 27.41
N GLY A 267 30.77 2.57 26.75
CA GLY A 267 30.09 2.79 25.47
C GLY A 267 29.36 1.54 24.95
N ILE A 268 28.59 1.76 23.89
CA ILE A 268 27.78 0.77 23.19
C ILE A 268 27.93 0.94 21.67
N GLN A 269 27.84 -0.16 20.93
CA GLN A 269 27.71 -0.18 19.48
C GLN A 269 26.70 -1.26 19.11
N ILE A 270 25.75 -0.93 18.24
CA ILE A 270 24.72 -1.85 17.77
C ILE A 270 24.89 -1.98 16.25
N THR A 271 24.97 -3.22 15.78
CA THR A 271 25.26 -3.56 14.37
C THR A 271 24.39 -4.70 13.89
N GLY A 272 24.06 -4.69 12.60
CA GLY A 272 23.60 -5.87 11.89
C GLY A 272 22.10 -5.97 11.78
N LEU A 273 21.36 -4.86 11.77
CA LEU A 273 19.92 -4.81 11.49
C LEU A 273 19.64 -5.07 9.99
N THR A 274 20.22 -6.15 9.45
CA THR A 274 20.23 -6.50 8.02
C THR A 274 19.00 -7.26 7.58
N ASP A 275 18.27 -7.77 8.56
CA ASP A 275 17.18 -8.72 8.41
C ASP A 275 15.90 -8.07 7.86
N VAL A 276 15.72 -6.77 8.09
CA VAL A 276 14.62 -5.96 7.53
C VAL A 276 15.21 -4.89 6.60
N PRO A 277 14.99 -4.97 5.28
CA PRO A 277 15.53 -4.00 4.33
C PRO A 277 15.13 -2.56 4.69
N ASN A 278 16.12 -1.65 4.66
CA ASN A 278 15.95 -0.24 5.00
C ASN A 278 15.47 0.06 6.43
N LEU A 279 15.39 -0.93 7.33
CA LEU A 279 15.28 -0.68 8.77
C LEU A 279 16.69 -0.44 9.31
N SER A 280 16.86 0.60 10.11
CA SER A 280 18.10 0.83 10.84
C SER A 280 17.77 1.46 12.19
N LEU A 281 18.79 1.80 12.98
CA LEU A 281 18.61 2.49 14.25
C LEU A 281 19.62 3.61 14.44
N GLN A 282 19.26 4.49 15.35
CA GLN A 282 20.16 5.48 15.92
C GLN A 282 20.13 5.39 17.44
N TYR A 283 21.26 5.70 18.06
CA TYR A 283 21.40 5.66 19.50
C TYR A 283 22.33 6.74 20.00
N MET A 284 22.11 7.14 21.24
CA MET A 284 22.91 8.15 21.94
C MET A 284 23.18 7.70 23.37
N CYS A 285 24.22 8.24 23.97
CA CYS A 285 24.67 7.90 25.31
C CYS A 285 24.78 9.15 26.17
N HIS A 286 24.51 9.03 27.47
CA HIS A 286 24.92 10.04 28.45
C HIS A 286 26.20 9.57 29.13
N LEU A 287 27.27 10.36 29.01
CA LEU A 287 28.58 10.03 29.56
C LEU A 287 28.97 11.00 30.67
N GLN A 288 29.60 10.47 31.73
CA GLN A 288 30.14 11.29 32.81
C GLN A 288 31.07 12.40 32.27
N ASN A 289 30.85 13.63 32.76
CA ASN A 289 31.64 14.82 32.44
C ASN A 289 31.66 15.20 30.94
N ILE A 290 30.78 14.61 30.12
CA ILE A 290 30.57 14.99 28.71
C ILE A 290 29.11 15.39 28.51
N GLY A 291 28.17 14.63 29.07
CA GLY A 291 26.74 14.79 28.84
C GLY A 291 26.21 13.88 27.74
N ASP A 292 25.10 14.29 27.12
CA ASP A 292 24.49 13.56 26.00
C ASP A 292 25.37 13.66 24.75
N THR A 293 25.62 12.53 24.11
CA THR A 293 26.24 12.50 22.79
C THR A 293 25.24 12.91 21.70
N PRO A 294 25.71 13.24 20.49
CA PRO A 294 24.87 13.17 19.31
C PRO A 294 24.26 11.77 19.12
N TRP A 295 23.23 11.68 18.27
CA TRP A 295 22.71 10.41 17.78
C TRP A 295 23.69 9.80 16.78
N TYR A 296 24.22 8.64 17.10
CA TYR A 296 25.05 7.82 16.24
C TYR A 296 24.19 6.83 15.47
N SER A 297 24.59 6.55 14.24
CA SER A 297 23.92 5.56 13.40
C SER A 297 24.37 4.15 13.74
N GLU A 298 23.61 3.16 13.28
CA GLU A 298 24.01 1.76 13.29
C GLU A 298 25.49 1.57 12.91
N GLY A 299 26.19 0.75 13.68
CA GLY A 299 27.59 0.45 13.50
C GLY A 299 28.59 1.47 14.03
N GLN A 300 28.17 2.65 14.49
CA GLN A 300 29.07 3.63 15.08
C GLN A 300 29.18 3.48 16.60
N PHE A 301 30.39 3.48 17.16
CA PHE A 301 30.56 3.36 18.60
C PHE A 301 30.13 4.64 19.35
N CYS A 302 29.14 4.50 20.24
CA CYS A 302 28.63 5.55 21.12
C CYS A 302 29.26 5.41 22.51
N GLY A 303 30.21 6.27 22.84
CA GLY A 303 30.90 6.22 24.13
C GLY A 303 32.37 6.58 24.06
N THR A 304 33.13 6.13 25.05
CA THR A 304 34.60 6.21 25.07
C THR A 304 35.20 4.85 25.38
N ARG A 305 36.43 4.59 24.93
CA ARG A 305 37.22 3.42 25.35
C ARG A 305 38.42 3.88 26.15
N GLY A 306 38.63 3.32 27.34
CA GLY A 306 39.84 3.55 28.14
C GLY A 306 39.98 4.96 28.74
N GLN A 307 38.98 5.84 28.57
CA GLN A 307 38.98 7.19 29.15
C GLN A 307 38.41 7.23 30.57
N SER A 308 38.04 6.08 31.13
CA SER A 308 37.47 5.94 32.45
C SER A 308 36.19 6.74 32.71
N ARG A 309 35.41 7.02 31.66
CA ARG A 309 34.12 7.69 31.77
C ARG A 309 32.99 6.67 31.77
N ARG A 310 32.14 6.69 32.80
CA ARG A 310 30.94 5.86 32.84
C ARG A 310 29.89 6.36 31.86
N MET A 311 29.23 5.42 31.20
CA MET A 311 27.91 5.61 30.63
C MET A 311 26.88 5.58 31.76
N GLU A 312 26.10 6.65 31.90
CA GLU A 312 25.05 6.76 32.93
C GLU A 312 23.65 6.46 32.37
N GLY A 313 23.51 6.47 31.04
CA GLY A 313 22.29 6.09 30.35
C GLY A 313 22.42 6.17 28.82
N PHE A 314 21.36 5.80 28.11
CA PHE A 314 21.29 5.81 26.65
C PHE A 314 19.84 5.89 26.16
N ALA A 315 19.66 6.16 24.87
CA ALA A 315 18.38 6.01 24.18
C ALA A 315 18.60 5.44 22.77
N ILE A 316 17.62 4.69 22.27
CA ILE A 316 17.66 4.02 20.97
C ILE A 316 16.35 4.30 20.24
N ARG A 317 16.42 4.68 18.97
CA ARG A 317 15.24 4.84 18.10
C ARG A 317 15.45 4.12 16.77
N LEU A 318 14.37 3.57 16.23
CA LEU A 318 14.37 3.01 14.88
C LEU A 318 14.33 4.14 13.85
N THR A 319 14.89 3.88 12.68
CA THR A 319 14.97 4.80 11.54
C THR A 319 14.84 4.02 10.23
N GLY A 320 14.62 4.76 9.14
CA GLY A 320 14.41 4.17 7.83
C GLY A 320 12.93 3.88 7.54
N ALA A 321 12.65 3.41 6.33
CA ALA A 321 11.29 3.32 5.81
C ALA A 321 10.32 2.50 6.69
N PRO A 322 10.66 1.28 7.14
CA PRO A 322 9.73 0.47 7.94
C PRO A 322 9.76 0.79 9.44
N ALA A 323 10.41 1.87 9.89
CA ALA A 323 10.59 2.13 11.33
C ALA A 323 9.28 2.23 12.11
N ASP A 324 8.21 2.72 11.49
CA ASP A 324 6.90 2.85 12.12
C ASP A 324 6.16 1.51 12.30
N GLU A 325 6.62 0.43 11.66
CA GLU A 325 6.06 -0.93 11.74
C GLU A 325 6.69 -1.75 12.89
N PHE A 326 7.73 -1.22 13.53
CA PHE A 326 8.48 -1.89 14.58
C PHE A 326 8.58 -1.02 15.84
N ASP A 327 8.81 -1.68 16.98
CA ASP A 327 9.20 -1.07 18.23
C ASP A 327 10.59 -1.55 18.63
N VAL A 328 11.43 -0.64 19.11
CA VAL A 328 12.65 -0.99 19.85
C VAL A 328 12.38 -0.78 21.34
N SER A 329 12.55 -1.85 22.12
CA SER A 329 12.41 -1.85 23.57
C SER A 329 13.75 -2.18 24.23
N TYR A 330 14.05 -1.54 25.36
CA TYR A 330 15.34 -1.72 26.02
C TYR A 330 15.29 -1.47 27.53
N GLN A 331 16.20 -2.13 28.23
CA GLN A 331 16.45 -2.02 29.67
C GLN A 331 17.93 -1.84 29.95
N CYS A 332 18.24 -1.35 31.15
CA CYS A 332 19.60 -1.17 31.62
C CYS A 332 19.71 -1.56 33.10
N HIS A 333 20.82 -2.22 33.47
CA HIS A 333 21.15 -2.46 34.87
C HIS A 333 21.98 -1.30 35.38
N ILE A 334 21.48 -0.62 36.42
CA ILE A 334 22.11 0.55 37.00
C ILE A 334 22.80 0.13 38.29
N ALA A 335 24.08 0.44 38.41
CA ALA A 335 24.90 0.12 39.57
C ALA A 335 24.23 0.56 40.88
N LYS A 336 24.10 -0.37 41.83
CA LYS A 336 23.48 -0.18 43.16
C LYS A 336 21.98 0.19 43.13
N GLN A 337 21.32 0.11 41.98
CA GLN A 337 19.90 0.40 41.83
C GLN A 337 19.12 -0.80 41.25
N GLY A 338 19.76 -1.61 40.40
CA GLY A 338 19.14 -2.78 39.79
C GLY A 338 18.67 -2.53 38.36
N ASP A 339 17.83 -3.44 37.86
CA ASP A 339 17.27 -3.37 36.51
C ASP A 339 16.26 -2.22 36.41
N SER A 340 16.32 -1.48 35.32
CA SER A 340 15.32 -0.47 35.00
C SER A 340 14.01 -1.11 34.54
N GLN A 341 12.94 -0.31 34.50
CA GLN A 341 11.78 -0.62 33.66
C GLN A 341 12.17 -0.65 32.16
N THR A 342 11.28 -1.15 31.32
CA THR A 342 11.44 -1.11 29.85
C THR A 342 11.17 0.28 29.31
N PHE A 343 12.02 0.74 28.40
CA PHE A 343 11.88 1.99 27.65
C PHE A 343 11.75 1.69 26.15
N TYR A 344 11.12 2.59 25.41
CA TYR A 344 10.82 2.40 23.99
C TYR A 344 11.23 3.60 23.15
N ASN A 345 11.61 3.35 21.89
CA ASN A 345 11.59 4.33 20.79
C ASN A 345 12.08 5.75 21.15
N GLY A 346 13.32 5.86 21.64
CA GLY A 346 13.98 7.12 21.94
C GLY A 346 13.80 7.61 23.37
N GLN A 347 13.01 6.93 24.21
CA GLN A 347 12.94 7.19 25.64
C GLN A 347 14.30 6.94 26.33
N PHE A 348 14.63 7.71 27.36
CA PHE A 348 15.94 7.59 28.01
C PHE A 348 15.98 6.46 29.06
N CYS A 349 16.88 5.49 28.89
CA CYS A 349 17.21 4.48 29.92
C CYS A 349 18.43 4.90 30.72
N GLY A 350 18.32 4.92 32.05
CA GLY A 350 19.41 5.24 32.95
C GLY A 350 19.17 6.52 33.74
N THR A 351 20.26 7.16 34.16
CA THR A 351 20.21 8.39 34.97
C THR A 351 21.15 9.43 34.39
N ARG A 352 20.73 10.70 34.31
CA ARG A 352 21.63 11.80 33.94
C ARG A 352 22.17 12.48 35.19
N GLY A 353 23.48 12.63 35.29
CA GLY A 353 24.15 13.42 36.33
C GLY A 353 24.06 12.86 37.76
N LEU A 354 23.47 11.68 37.96
CA LEU A 354 23.31 11.07 39.29
C LEU A 354 24.54 10.26 39.74
N GLY A 355 25.57 10.17 38.90
CA GLY A 355 26.78 9.44 39.25
C GLY A 355 26.65 7.93 39.22
N ARG A 356 25.53 7.39 38.73
CA ARG A 356 25.28 5.95 38.65
C ARG A 356 25.66 5.45 37.27
N SER A 357 26.38 4.33 37.25
CA SER A 357 26.87 3.72 36.00
C SER A 357 25.88 2.68 35.50
N VAL A 358 25.70 2.60 34.19
CA VAL A 358 25.11 1.41 33.55
C VAL A 358 26.15 0.30 33.57
N GLU A 359 25.74 -0.91 33.95
CA GLU A 359 26.61 -2.11 33.98
C GLU A 359 26.28 -3.10 32.86
N SER A 360 25.03 -3.14 32.42
CA SER A 360 24.57 -3.99 31.30
C SER A 360 23.34 -3.42 30.63
N VAL A 361 23.10 -3.85 29.39
CA VAL A 361 21.94 -3.46 28.58
C VAL A 361 21.22 -4.69 28.04
N ASP A 362 19.92 -4.60 27.85
CA ASP A 362 19.10 -5.57 27.12
C ASP A 362 18.25 -4.80 26.11
N ILE A 363 18.20 -5.28 24.87
CA ILE A 363 17.60 -4.58 23.73
C ILE A 363 16.87 -5.61 22.88
N VAL A 364 15.63 -5.30 22.50
CA VAL A 364 14.77 -6.13 21.67
C VAL A 364 14.08 -5.27 20.62
N VAL A 365 14.01 -5.73 19.38
CA VAL A 365 13.18 -5.13 18.33
C VAL A 365 12.02 -6.08 18.00
N THR A 366 10.80 -5.56 18.03
CA THR A 366 9.59 -6.33 17.73
C THR A 366 8.79 -5.67 16.62
N HIS A 367 8.17 -6.47 15.77
CA HIS A 367 7.11 -5.98 14.89
C HIS A 367 5.88 -5.57 15.73
N LYS A 368 5.17 -4.52 15.32
CA LYS A 368 3.97 -4.04 16.00
C LYS A 368 2.74 -4.92 15.79
#